data_AF-A0A934ZHQ7-F1
#
_entry.id   AF-A0A934ZHQ7-F1
#
_cell.length_a   1.000
_cell.length_b   1.000
_cell.length_c   1.000
_cell.angle_alpha   90.00
_cell.angle_beta   90.00
_cell.angle_gamma   90.00
#
_symmetry.space_group_name_H-M   'P 1'
#
loop_
_entity.id
_entity.type
_entity.pdbx_description
1 polymer ?
#
loop_
_entity_poly.entity_id
_entity_poly.type
_entity_poly.pdbx_seq_one_letter_code
_entity_poly.pdbx_strand_id
1 'polypeptide(L)'
;MVQLFREGGWGMFPTLVFGLVLLLVAARYAQRPERRFVPLLLGLGTVTLSSGALGFVTGLMSTFRYIGGVPASERYVALIGIGESLANVAFALVFIVLAALAASVGAWRISRGSLSPAS
;
A
#
# COMPACT_ATOMS: atom_id res chain seq x y z
N MET A 1 -3.86 1.92 14.28
CA MET A 1 -3.30 0.88 13.40
C MET A 1 -3.88 -0.50 13.67
N VAL A 2 -3.92 -1.00 14.91
CA VAL A 2 -4.52 -2.32 15.24
C VAL A 2 -6.04 -2.37 14.98
N GLN A 3 -6.77 -1.29 15.27
CA GLN A 3 -8.19 -1.15 14.89
C GLN A 3 -8.40 -1.21 13.38
N LEU A 4 -7.58 -0.47 12.62
CA LEU A 4 -7.56 -0.53 11.16
C LEU A 4 -7.38 -1.95 10.63
N PHE A 5 -6.53 -2.76 11.27
CA PHE A 5 -6.31 -4.18 10.92
C PHE A 5 -7.50 -5.09 11.18
N ARG A 6 -8.28 -4.78 12.22
CA ARG A 6 -9.49 -5.51 12.55
C ARG A 6 -10.64 -5.13 11.62
N GLU A 7 -10.69 -3.86 11.22
CA GLU A 7 -11.75 -3.25 10.40
C GLU A 7 -11.55 -3.48 8.89
N GLY A 8 -10.32 -3.42 8.38
CA GLY A 8 -10.03 -3.53 6.94
C GLY A 8 -10.27 -4.91 6.34
N GLY A 9 -10.60 -5.91 7.15
CA GLY A 9 -10.96 -7.24 6.70
C GLY A 9 -9.82 -7.98 5.99
N TRP A 10 -10.17 -8.97 5.18
CA TRP A 10 -9.22 -9.91 4.60
C TRP A 10 -8.23 -9.27 3.62
N GLY A 11 -8.61 -8.15 2.98
CA GLY A 11 -7.77 -7.40 2.04
C GLY A 11 -6.50 -6.80 2.65
N MET A 12 -6.43 -6.67 3.97
CA MET A 12 -5.24 -6.15 4.65
C MET A 12 -4.06 -7.12 4.65
N PHE A 13 -4.30 -8.43 4.69
CA PHE A 13 -3.24 -9.44 4.72
C PHE A 13 -2.35 -9.43 3.47
N PRO A 14 -2.89 -9.53 2.23
CA PRO A 14 -2.05 -9.47 1.04
C PRO A 14 -1.34 -8.11 0.93
N THR A 15 -2.04 -7.02 1.26
CA THR A 15 -1.46 -5.66 1.29
C THR A 15 -0.28 -5.56 2.26
N LEU A 16 -0.38 -6.16 3.45
CA LEU A 16 0.71 -6.23 4.42
C LEU A 16 1.92 -6.98 3.85
N VAL A 17 1.68 -8.17 3.29
CA VAL A 17 2.77 -9.02 2.78
C VAL A 17 3.53 -8.31 1.67
N PHE A 18 2.82 -7.80 0.65
CA PHE A 18 3.47 -7.09 -0.45
C PHE A 18 4.07 -5.76 0.00
N GLY A 19 3.43 -5.04 0.92
CA GLY A 19 3.95 -3.81 1.51
C GLY A 19 5.25 -4.01 2.28
N LEU A 20 5.37 -5.07 3.07
CA LEU A 20 6.60 -5.41 3.78
C LEU A 20 7.72 -5.80 2.81
N VAL A 21 7.42 -6.61 1.79
CA VAL A 21 8.40 -6.97 0.75
C VAL A 21 8.86 -5.72 -0.02
N LEU A 22 7.93 -4.81 -0.36
CA LEU A 22 8.23 -3.52 -0.97
C LEU A 22 9.19 -2.70 -0.10
N LEU A 23 8.93 -2.59 1.21
CA LEU A 23 9.82 -1.86 2.12
C LEU A 23 11.21 -2.47 2.22
N LEU A 24 11.30 -3.81 2.28
CA LEU A 24 12.58 -4.50 2.30
C LEU A 24 13.40 -4.20 1.05
N VAL A 25 12.77 -4.25 -0.14
CA VAL A 25 13.44 -3.92 -1.41
C VAL A 25 13.82 -2.44 -1.45
N ALA A 26 12.95 -1.54 -0.99
CA ALA A 26 13.23 -0.10 -0.95
C ALA A 26 14.38 0.25 -0.01
N ALA A 27 14.43 -0.38 1.16
CA ALA A 27 15.55 -0.25 2.09
C ALA A 27 16.86 -0.78 1.49
N ARG A 28 16.82 -1.94 0.80
CA ARG A 28 17.99 -2.48 0.10
C ARG A 28 18.45 -1.56 -1.03
N TYR A 29 17.54 -1.03 -1.82
CA TYR A 29 17.88 -0.06 -2.86
C TYR A 29 18.46 1.24 -2.27
N ALA A 30 17.94 1.73 -1.14
CA ALA A 30 18.52 2.88 -0.45
C ALA A 30 19.97 2.61 0.00
N GLN A 31 20.27 1.40 0.50
CA GLN A 31 21.61 1.01 0.94
C GLN A 31 22.58 0.75 -0.22
N ARG A 32 22.13 0.04 -1.26
CA ARG A 32 22.91 -0.33 -2.45
C ARG A 32 22.09 -0.01 -3.70
N PRO A 33 22.22 1.22 -4.21
CA PRO A 33 21.33 1.70 -5.25
C PRO A 33 21.79 1.18 -6.62
N GLU A 34 21.25 0.01 -6.99
CA GLU A 34 21.49 -0.63 -8.27
C GLU A 34 20.27 -0.48 -9.18
N ARG A 35 20.48 -0.20 -10.48
CA ARG A 35 19.38 0.06 -11.44
C ARG A 35 18.40 -1.11 -11.58
N ARG A 36 18.83 -2.35 -11.32
CA ARG A 36 17.98 -3.55 -11.38
C ARG A 36 16.84 -3.56 -10.36
N PHE A 37 16.93 -2.79 -9.27
CA PHE A 37 15.87 -2.72 -8.27
C PHE A 37 14.72 -1.81 -8.68
N VAL A 38 14.90 -0.91 -9.65
CA VAL A 38 13.85 0.06 -10.03
C VAL A 38 12.61 -0.62 -10.61
N PRO A 39 12.70 -1.54 -11.59
CA PRO A 39 11.52 -2.26 -12.08
C PRO A 39 10.84 -3.09 -10.98
N LEU A 40 11.63 -3.66 -10.05
CA LEU A 40 11.12 -4.44 -8.94
C LEU A 40 10.33 -3.56 -7.94
N LEU A 41 10.83 -2.37 -7.64
CA LEU A 41 10.13 -1.39 -6.79
C LEU A 41 8.80 -0.95 -7.40
N LEU A 42 8.79 -0.69 -8.71
CA LEU A 42 7.56 -0.33 -9.43
C LEU A 42 6.56 -1.49 -9.44
N GLY A 43 7.02 -2.71 -9.73
CA GLY A 43 6.16 -3.90 -9.72
C GLY A 43 5.56 -4.17 -8.33
N LEU A 44 6.38 -4.15 -7.28
CA LEU A 44 5.92 -4.32 -5.90
C LEU A 44 5.01 -3.18 -5.44
N GLY A 45 5.28 -1.94 -5.84
CA GLY A 45 4.42 -0.79 -5.58
C GLY A 45 3.03 -0.98 -6.20
N THR A 46 2.98 -1.38 -7.47
CA THR A 46 1.73 -1.69 -8.18
C THR A 46 0.96 -2.81 -7.50
N VAL A 47 1.61 -3.95 -7.18
CA VAL A 47 0.95 -5.09 -6.52
C VAL A 47 0.43 -4.70 -5.13
N THR A 48 1.18 -3.89 -4.38
CA THR A 48 0.75 -3.39 -3.06
C THR A 48 -0.50 -2.52 -3.21
N LEU A 49 -0.50 -1.58 -4.17
CA LEU A 49 -1.65 -0.72 -4.43
C LEU A 49 -2.87 -1.52 -4.89
N SER A 50 -2.68 -2.43 -5.85
CA SER A 50 -3.74 -3.28 -6.38
C SER A 50 -4.35 -4.17 -5.29
N SER A 51 -3.53 -4.66 -4.34
CA SER A 51 -4.03 -5.45 -3.21
C SER A 51 -4.91 -4.61 -2.27
N GLY A 52 -4.49 -3.38 -1.94
CA GLY A 52 -5.30 -2.46 -1.14
C GLY A 52 -6.60 -2.06 -1.85
N ALA A 53 -6.53 -1.78 -3.15
CA ALA A 53 -7.69 -1.46 -3.98
C ALA A 53 -8.67 -2.64 -4.07
N LEU A 54 -8.18 -3.87 -4.22
CA LEU A 54 -9.02 -5.07 -4.22
C LEU A 54 -9.73 -5.27 -2.88
N GLY A 55 -9.02 -5.03 -1.75
CA GLY A 55 -9.63 -5.03 -0.42
C GLY A 55 -10.78 -4.02 -0.29
N PHE A 56 -10.58 -2.80 -0.82
CA PHE A 56 -11.64 -1.80 -0.88
C PHE A 56 -12.83 -2.24 -1.74
N VAL A 57 -12.59 -2.73 -2.97
CA VAL A 57 -13.67 -3.17 -3.88
C VAL A 57 -14.49 -4.31 -3.26
N THR A 58 -13.84 -5.30 -2.66
CA THR A 58 -14.52 -6.43 -2.02
C THR A 58 -15.32 -6.02 -0.77
N GLY A 59 -14.83 -5.05 -0.01
CA GLY A 59 -15.56 -4.45 1.10
C GLY A 59 -16.80 -3.65 0.64
N LEU A 60 -16.69 -2.89 -0.44
CA LEU A 60 -17.83 -2.21 -1.07
C LEU A 60 -18.87 -3.19 -1.60
N MET A 61 -18.42 -4.25 -2.30
CA MET A 61 -19.30 -5.32 -2.78
C MET A 61 -20.10 -5.93 -1.63
N SER A 62 -19.45 -6.17 -0.48
CA SER A 62 -20.10 -6.72 0.70
C SER A 62 -21.11 -5.72 1.29
N THR A 63 -20.72 -4.46 1.43
CA THR A 63 -21.60 -3.38 1.92
C THR A 63 -22.87 -3.28 1.09
N PHE A 64 -22.74 -3.19 -0.24
CA PHE A 64 -23.91 -3.07 -1.13
C PHE A 64 -24.72 -4.36 -1.25
N ARG A 65 -24.10 -5.52 -1.09
CA ARG A 65 -24.82 -6.81 -1.09
C ARG A 65 -25.79 -6.92 0.09
N TYR A 66 -25.40 -6.45 1.28
CA TYR A 66 -26.17 -6.67 2.50
C TYR A 66 -27.04 -5.48 2.94
N ILE A 67 -26.79 -4.26 2.46
CA ILE A 67 -27.52 -3.06 2.89
C ILE A 67 -29.04 -3.13 2.65
N GLY A 68 -29.48 -3.88 1.64
CA GLY A 68 -30.91 -4.08 1.35
C GLY A 68 -31.67 -4.78 2.48
N GLY A 69 -30.98 -5.62 3.26
CA GLY A 69 -31.55 -6.33 4.41
C GLY A 69 -31.53 -5.53 5.72
N VAL A 70 -30.96 -4.32 5.73
CA VAL A 70 -30.82 -3.49 6.93
C VAL A 70 -32.02 -2.53 7.05
N PRO A 71 -32.66 -2.41 8.23
CA PRO A 71 -33.72 -1.44 8.49
C PRO A 71 -33.30 -0.02 8.09
N ALA A 72 -34.23 0.78 7.55
CA ALA A 72 -33.91 2.12 7.04
C ALA A 72 -33.23 3.03 8.08
N SER A 73 -33.60 2.89 9.36
CA SER A 73 -33.00 3.61 10.49
C SER A 73 -31.52 3.27 10.76
N GLU A 74 -31.06 2.11 10.29
CA GLU A 74 -29.71 1.57 10.56
C GLU A 74 -28.80 1.58 9.33
N ARG A 75 -29.29 2.05 8.18
CA ARG A 75 -28.52 2.05 6.91
C ARG A 75 -27.27 2.91 6.93
N TYR A 76 -27.06 3.74 7.96
CA TYR A 76 -25.79 4.42 8.19
C TYR A 76 -24.60 3.45 8.33
N VAL A 77 -24.86 2.18 8.67
CA VAL A 77 -23.84 1.12 8.69
C VAL A 77 -23.13 0.94 7.35
N ALA A 78 -23.77 1.28 6.22
CA ALA A 78 -23.09 1.29 4.92
C ALA A 78 -21.98 2.33 4.84
N LEU A 79 -22.15 3.50 5.45
CA LEU A 79 -21.11 4.53 5.50
C LEU A 79 -19.92 4.06 6.34
N ILE A 80 -20.19 3.33 7.42
CA ILE A 80 -19.16 2.70 8.25
C ILE A 80 -18.39 1.66 7.41
N GLY A 81 -19.10 0.74 6.74
CA GLY A 81 -18.47 -0.28 5.90
C GLY A 81 -17.64 0.28 4.74
N ILE A 82 -18.05 1.42 4.15
CA ILE A 82 -17.24 2.15 3.16
C ILE A 82 -15.96 2.71 3.81
N GLY A 83 -16.07 3.29 5.01
CA GLY A 83 -14.93 3.79 5.78
C GLY A 83 -13.92 2.69 6.13
N GLU A 84 -14.40 1.55 6.61
CA GLU A 84 -13.58 0.37 6.90
C GLU A 84 -12.90 -0.16 5.63
N SER A 85 -13.61 -0.17 4.50
CA SER A 85 -13.06 -0.60 3.22
C SER A 85 -11.94 0.32 2.74
N LEU A 86 -12.06 1.64 2.94
CA LEU A 86 -11.05 2.64 2.57
C LEU A 86 -9.72 2.45 3.32
N ALA A 87 -9.77 1.88 4.52
CA ALA A 87 -8.57 1.57 5.29
C ALA A 87 -7.58 0.68 4.53
N ASN A 88 -8.06 -0.22 3.66
CA ASN A 88 -7.20 -1.07 2.82
C ASN A 88 -6.32 -0.25 1.87
N VAL A 89 -6.91 0.75 1.21
CA VAL A 89 -6.18 1.63 0.28
C VAL A 89 -5.24 2.55 1.05
N ALA A 90 -5.70 3.14 2.15
CA ALA A 90 -4.86 3.97 3.00
C ALA A 90 -3.62 3.20 3.48
N PHE A 91 -3.81 1.94 3.86
CA PHE A 91 -2.72 1.08 4.31
C PHE A 91 -1.72 0.76 3.20
N ALA A 92 -2.18 0.45 1.98
CA ALA A 92 -1.31 0.28 0.82
C ALA A 92 -0.50 1.56 0.51
N LEU A 93 -1.15 2.73 0.58
CA LEU A 93 -0.51 4.02 0.34
C LEU A 93 0.60 4.33 1.36
N VAL A 94 0.41 3.97 2.63
CA VAL A 94 1.47 4.12 3.65
C VAL A 94 2.74 3.37 3.23
N PHE A 95 2.64 2.13 2.77
CA PHE A 95 3.79 1.37 2.29
C PHE A 95 4.46 2.03 1.08
N ILE A 96 3.66 2.49 0.12
CA ILE A 96 4.16 3.14 -1.09
C ILE A 96 4.87 4.45 -0.76
N VAL A 97 4.34 5.26 0.15
CA VAL A 97 4.98 6.51 0.60
C VAL A 97 6.32 6.21 1.26
N LEU A 98 6.38 5.25 2.20
CA LEU A 98 7.62 4.88 2.87
C LEU A 98 8.66 4.31 1.91
N ALA A 99 8.23 3.48 0.96
CA ALA A 99 9.09 2.92 -0.07
C ALA A 99 9.60 3.99 -1.03
N ALA A 100 8.76 4.95 -1.42
CA ALA A 100 9.15 6.07 -2.26
C ALA A 100 10.20 6.95 -1.57
N LEU A 101 10.04 7.23 -0.27
CA LEU A 101 11.04 7.96 0.52
C LEU A 101 12.39 7.23 0.52
N ALA A 102 12.40 5.92 0.78
CA ALA A 102 13.62 5.12 0.73
C ALA A 102 14.22 5.09 -0.69
N ALA A 103 13.39 4.99 -1.72
CA ALA A 103 13.82 5.05 -3.11
C ALA A 103 14.44 6.40 -3.48
N SER A 104 13.89 7.52 -3.00
CA SER A 104 14.49 8.85 -3.18
C SER A 104 15.89 8.93 -2.57
N VAL A 105 16.14 8.31 -1.41
CA VAL A 105 17.48 8.22 -0.81
C VAL A 105 18.43 7.44 -1.72
N GLY A 106 18.00 6.30 -2.27
CA GLY A 106 18.80 5.50 -3.21
C GLY A 106 19.14 6.27 -4.49
N ALA A 107 18.16 6.96 -5.07
CA ALA A 107 18.34 7.79 -6.26
C ALA A 107 19.31 8.96 -6.01
N TRP A 108 19.21 9.61 -4.84
CA TRP A 108 20.13 10.67 -4.43
C TRP A 108 21.58 10.18 -4.23
N ARG A 109 21.77 8.96 -3.74
CA ARG A 109 23.10 8.36 -3.63
C ARG A 109 23.71 8.05 -5.00
N ILE A 110 22.92 7.57 -5.96
CA ILE A 110 23.38 7.39 -7.35
C ILE A 110 23.82 8.72 -7.94
N SER A 111 23.00 9.78 -7.79
CA SER A 111 23.32 11.08 -8.39
C SER A 111 24.62 11.68 -7.83
N ARG A 112 24.91 11.50 -6.53
CA ARG A 112 26.19 11.88 -5.94
C ARG A 112 27.37 11.02 -6.41
N GLY A 113 27.18 9.72 -6.59
CA GLY A 113 28.22 8.81 -7.11
C GLY A 113 28.61 9.13 -8.56
N SER A 114 27.66 9.56 -9.39
CA SER A 114 27.92 10.02 -10.76
C SER A 114 28.56 11.41 -10.86
N LEU A 115 28.65 12.15 -9.75
CA LEU A 115 29.23 13.50 -9.68
C LEU A 115 30.69 13.51 -9.20
N SER A 116 31.32 12.36 -8.95
CA SER A 116 32.77 12.30 -8.71
C SER A 116 33.48 12.26 -10.08
N PRO A 117 34.11 13.35 -10.55
CA PRO A 117 34.97 13.28 -11.72
C PRO A 117 36.16 12.39 -11.34
N ALA A 118 36.60 11.56 -12.29
CA ALA A 118 37.88 10.86 -12.17
C ALA A 118 38.97 11.89 -11.90
N SER A 119 39.59 11.81 -10.72
CA SER A 119 40.82 12.52 -10.37
C SER A 119 42.02 11.72 -10.88
#